data_AF-A0A3D5A5K5-F1
#
_entry.id   AF-A0A3D5A5K5-F1
#
_cell.length_a   1.000
_cell.length_b   1.000
_cell.length_c   1.000
_cell.angle_alpha   90.00
_cell.angle_beta   90.00
_cell.angle_gamma   90.00
#
_symmetry.space_group_name_H-M   'P 1'
#
loop_
_entity.id
_entity.type
_entity.pdbx_description
1 polymer ?
#
loop_
_entity_poly.entity_id
_entity_poly.type
_entity_poly.pdbx_seq_one_letter_code
_entity_poly.pdbx_strand_id
1 'polypeptide(L)'
;MERLPAGASHRDDRGTAKDAGYVRPGCVAAVGSHSETARAVLPTITTASRSVRPPALPTARRSSRSRPRLRAGAGLALALLSIVLVTGAPAQADTQILRVGVYENSPKVFTAAAGQPAGIFIDVIEDIARAEGWQLRYVRGSWAEGLERLERGEIDLMPDVALTETR
;
A
#
# COMPACT_ATOMS: atom_id res chain seq x y z
N MET A 1 -23.78 62.61 -5.39
CA MET A 1 -22.49 63.20 -4.99
C MET A 1 -22.11 62.43 -3.74
N GLU A 2 -21.22 61.44 -3.80
CA GLU A 2 -19.82 61.54 -4.22
C GLU A 2 -19.35 60.22 -4.87
N ARG A 3 -18.49 60.31 -5.88
CA ARG A 3 -17.96 59.19 -6.69
C ARG A 3 -16.46 59.01 -6.38
N LEU A 4 -16.05 57.75 -6.17
CA LEU A 4 -14.77 57.08 -6.57
C LEU A 4 -13.43 57.65 -6.02
N PRO A 5 -12.25 56.95 -6.10
CA PRO A 5 -11.90 55.75 -6.89
C PRO A 5 -11.17 54.61 -6.12
N ALA A 6 -11.28 53.35 -6.55
CA ALA A 6 -10.33 52.55 -7.38
C ALA A 6 -8.93 52.27 -6.77
N GLY A 7 -8.65 50.99 -6.55
CA GLY A 7 -7.30 50.38 -6.52
C GLY A 7 -7.47 48.90 -6.88
N ALA A 8 -7.24 48.49 -8.14
CA ALA A 8 -5.94 48.15 -8.73
C ALA A 8 -5.21 47.08 -7.87
N SER A 9 -5.39 45.80 -8.21
CA SER A 9 -4.45 45.04 -9.05
C SER A 9 -3.12 44.74 -8.34
N HIS A 10 -3.03 43.56 -7.72
CA HIS A 10 -1.74 42.88 -7.58
C HIS A 10 -1.89 41.42 -8.02
N ARG A 11 -1.51 41.19 -9.28
CA ARG A 11 -1.13 39.91 -9.85
C ARG A 11 0.29 39.64 -9.37
N ASP A 12 0.53 38.51 -8.71
CA ASP A 12 1.87 37.94 -8.66
C ASP A 12 1.78 36.50 -9.17
N ASP A 13 2.11 36.37 -10.46
CA ASP A 13 2.52 35.12 -11.07
C ASP A 13 3.93 34.82 -10.57
N ARG A 14 4.12 33.69 -9.88
CA ARG A 14 5.35 32.89 -9.95
C ARG A 14 5.16 31.55 -9.26
N GLY A 15 5.04 30.51 -10.08
CA GLY A 15 5.16 29.14 -9.64
C GLY A 15 6.58 28.82 -9.17
N THR A 16 6.67 27.90 -8.22
CA THR A 16 7.87 27.09 -8.01
C THR A 16 7.44 25.71 -7.53
N ALA A 17 7.65 24.75 -8.41
CA ALA A 17 7.95 23.34 -8.17
C ALA A 17 8.05 22.89 -6.71
N LYS A 18 7.20 21.94 -6.32
CA LYS A 18 7.50 20.94 -5.29
C LYS A 18 7.10 19.55 -5.78
N ASP A 19 7.64 19.19 -6.94
CA ASP A 19 7.90 17.79 -7.27
C ASP A 19 9.25 17.40 -6.65
N ALA A 20 9.18 16.82 -5.47
CA ALA A 20 10.27 16.04 -4.87
C ALA A 20 9.56 14.87 -4.18
N GLY A 21 9.44 13.69 -4.78
CA GLY A 21 10.56 12.91 -5.29
C GLY A 21 11.21 12.14 -4.14
N TYR A 22 10.44 11.29 -3.45
CA TYR A 22 10.98 10.35 -2.50
C TYR A 22 11.32 9.03 -3.21
N VAL A 23 12.62 8.76 -3.37
CA VAL A 23 13.14 7.58 -4.06
C VAL A 23 14.20 6.87 -3.19
N ARG A 24 13.84 5.63 -2.78
CA ARG A 24 14.66 4.41 -2.56
C ARG A 24 15.50 4.28 -1.28
N PRO A 25 16.02 3.06 -0.90
CA PRO A 25 16.05 1.74 -1.58
C PRO A 25 15.54 0.57 -0.68
N GLY A 26 15.41 -0.71 -1.05
CA GLY A 26 15.78 -1.50 -2.21
C GLY A 26 15.72 -2.99 -1.82
N CYS A 27 14.81 -3.75 -2.41
CA CYS A 27 14.90 -5.21 -2.49
C CYS A 27 15.82 -5.57 -3.66
N VAL A 28 16.83 -6.41 -3.43
CA VAL A 28 17.54 -7.09 -4.52
C VAL A 28 17.38 -8.59 -4.33
N ALA A 29 16.55 -9.15 -5.19
CA ALA A 29 16.39 -10.58 -5.40
C ALA A 29 17.62 -11.15 -6.14
N ALA A 30 17.97 -12.38 -5.78
CA ALA A 30 18.90 -13.23 -6.48
C ALA A 30 18.30 -13.74 -7.80
N VAL A 31 19.05 -13.68 -8.90
CA VAL A 31 18.91 -14.55 -10.10
C VAL A 31 20.28 -14.59 -10.80
N GLY A 32 20.91 -15.76 -10.98
CA GLY A 32 20.99 -16.48 -12.27
C GLY A 32 22.47 -16.71 -12.62
N SER A 33 23.00 -17.93 -12.58
CA SER A 33 22.96 -18.96 -13.63
C SER A 33 23.52 -18.49 -14.99
N HIS A 34 24.82 -18.69 -15.20
CA HIS A 34 25.41 -18.76 -16.53
C HIS A 34 26.07 -20.13 -16.73
N SER A 35 25.52 -20.89 -17.66
CA SER A 35 26.12 -22.04 -18.33
C SER A 35 26.99 -21.60 -19.52
N GLU A 36 27.74 -22.55 -20.08
CA GLU A 36 28.56 -22.49 -21.31
C GLU A 36 29.94 -21.83 -21.16
N THR A 37 31.05 -22.51 -21.44
CA THR A 37 31.37 -23.21 -22.69
C THR A 37 32.52 -24.19 -22.48
N ALA A 38 32.35 -25.42 -22.99
CA ALA A 38 33.43 -26.39 -23.11
C ALA A 38 34.22 -26.13 -24.40
N ARG A 39 35.55 -26.14 -24.32
CA ARG A 39 36.43 -26.19 -25.50
C ARG A 39 37.52 -27.24 -25.27
N ALA A 40 37.47 -28.27 -26.11
CA ALA A 40 38.35 -29.43 -26.09
C ALA A 40 39.74 -29.10 -26.65
N VAL A 41 40.77 -29.66 -26.04
CA VAL A 41 42.10 -29.86 -26.65
C VAL A 41 42.59 -31.24 -26.22
N LEU A 42 42.78 -32.12 -27.20
CA LEU A 42 43.34 -33.46 -27.07
C LEU A 42 44.87 -33.39 -27.04
N PRO A 43 45.53 -34.33 -26.36
CA PRO A 43 46.74 -34.90 -26.94
C PRO A 43 46.70 -36.43 -27.02
N THR A 44 47.13 -36.88 -28.19
CA THR A 44 47.42 -38.23 -28.63
C THR A 44 48.49 -38.88 -27.76
N ILE A 45 48.23 -40.05 -27.18
CA ILE A 45 49.29 -40.90 -26.64
C ILE A 45 49.10 -42.36 -27.07
N THR A 46 50.12 -42.78 -27.80
CA THR A 46 50.58 -44.09 -28.27
C THR A 46 50.36 -45.31 -27.37
N THR A 47 49.82 -46.36 -28.00
CA THR A 47 50.12 -47.80 -27.95
C THR A 47 50.83 -48.42 -26.73
N ALA A 48 50.16 -49.39 -26.09
CA ALA A 48 50.78 -50.64 -25.66
C ALA A 48 49.72 -51.76 -25.56
N SER A 49 49.85 -52.76 -26.43
CA SER A 49 49.04 -53.98 -26.45
C SER A 49 49.51 -54.93 -25.34
N ARG A 50 48.60 -55.36 -24.47
CA ARG A 50 48.82 -56.52 -23.57
C ARG A 50 47.53 -57.33 -23.47
N SER A 51 47.60 -58.57 -23.94
CA SER A 51 46.49 -59.53 -23.88
C SER A 51 46.27 -60.00 -22.45
N VAL A 52 45.07 -59.79 -21.92
CA VAL A 52 44.59 -60.42 -20.69
C VAL A 52 43.22 -61.02 -20.96
N ARG A 53 43.09 -62.34 -20.77
CA ARG A 53 41.81 -63.08 -20.80
C ARG A 53 41.17 -63.09 -19.40
N PRO A 54 39.84 -63.33 -19.31
CA PRO A 54 38.92 -62.50 -18.52
C PRO A 54 38.54 -63.13 -17.17
N PRO A 55 38.05 -62.35 -16.20
CA PRO A 55 37.17 -62.88 -15.16
C PRO A 55 35.69 -62.76 -15.58
N ALA A 56 34.90 -63.72 -15.11
CA ALA A 56 33.52 -63.97 -15.47
C ALA A 56 32.59 -62.75 -15.35
N LEU A 57 31.60 -62.70 -16.24
CA LEU A 57 30.47 -61.77 -16.18
C LEU A 57 29.83 -61.81 -14.77
N PRO A 58 29.82 -60.70 -14.01
CA PRO A 58 28.88 -60.61 -12.91
C PRO A 58 27.48 -60.65 -13.53
N THR A 59 26.67 -61.62 -13.10
CA THR A 59 25.24 -61.65 -13.40
C THR A 59 24.67 -60.27 -13.11
N ALA A 60 24.12 -59.63 -14.14
CA ALA A 60 23.50 -58.33 -14.00
C ALA A 60 22.34 -58.47 -13.02
N ARG A 61 22.61 -58.22 -11.74
CA ARG A 61 21.58 -58.08 -10.71
C ARG A 61 20.73 -56.91 -11.20
N ARG A 62 19.53 -57.22 -11.67
CA ARG A 62 18.54 -56.25 -12.13
C ARG A 62 18.28 -55.32 -10.97
N SER A 63 18.99 -54.19 -10.92
CA SER A 63 18.69 -53.15 -9.96
C SER A 63 17.32 -52.63 -10.36
N SER A 64 16.34 -52.93 -9.52
CA SER A 64 15.07 -52.23 -9.52
C SER A 64 15.41 -50.75 -9.33
N ARG A 65 15.50 -49.99 -10.43
CA ARG A 65 15.45 -48.54 -10.39
C ARG A 65 14.04 -48.21 -9.91
N SER A 66 13.91 -48.04 -8.60
CA SER A 66 12.78 -47.33 -8.02
C SER A 66 12.75 -45.96 -8.67
N ARG A 67 11.81 -45.77 -9.61
CA ARG A 67 11.49 -44.44 -10.15
C ARG A 67 11.05 -43.63 -8.94
N PRO A 68 11.79 -42.59 -8.50
CA PRO A 68 11.31 -41.75 -7.42
C PRO A 68 9.97 -41.19 -7.89
N ARG A 69 8.95 -41.33 -7.05
CA ARG A 69 7.60 -40.83 -7.30
C ARG A 69 7.63 -39.30 -7.25
N LEU A 70 8.20 -38.66 -8.28
CA LEU A 70 8.30 -37.19 -8.43
C LEU A 70 6.94 -36.48 -8.58
N ARG A 71 5.82 -37.21 -8.43
CA ARG A 71 4.47 -36.65 -8.53
C ARG A 71 3.91 -36.12 -7.20
N ALA A 72 4.51 -36.46 -6.05
CA ALA A 72 3.95 -36.09 -4.76
C ALA A 72 4.28 -34.64 -4.32
N GLY A 73 5.42 -34.09 -4.73
CA GLY A 73 5.85 -32.74 -4.32
C GLY A 73 5.28 -31.61 -5.17
N ALA A 74 5.00 -31.88 -6.45
CA ALA A 74 4.55 -30.85 -7.40
C ALA A 74 3.14 -30.32 -7.06
N GLY A 75 2.23 -31.19 -6.59
CA GLY A 75 0.88 -30.78 -6.18
C GLY A 75 0.88 -29.91 -4.92
N LEU A 76 1.76 -30.23 -3.95
CA LEU A 76 1.91 -29.43 -2.73
C LEU A 76 2.53 -28.06 -3.04
N ALA A 77 3.55 -28.00 -3.89
CA ALA A 77 4.15 -26.74 -4.32
C ALA A 77 3.13 -25.86 -5.07
N LEU A 78 2.29 -26.45 -5.93
CA LEU A 78 1.24 -25.71 -6.64
C LEU A 78 0.14 -25.23 -5.70
N ALA A 79 -0.24 -26.04 -4.71
CA ALA A 79 -1.21 -25.68 -3.67
C ALA A 79 -0.69 -24.54 -2.77
N LEU A 80 0.58 -24.59 -2.37
CA LEU A 80 1.22 -23.52 -1.60
C LEU A 80 1.35 -22.24 -2.42
N LEU A 81 1.72 -22.34 -3.70
CA LEU A 81 1.77 -21.19 -4.61
C LEU A 81 0.39 -20.55 -4.80
N SER A 82 -0.66 -21.35 -4.98
CA SER A 82 -2.03 -20.83 -5.12
C SER A 82 -2.58 -20.21 -3.83
N ILE A 83 -2.23 -20.73 -2.65
CA ILE A 83 -2.52 -20.09 -1.37
C ILE A 83 -1.83 -18.71 -1.26
N VAL A 84 -0.54 -18.62 -1.63
CA VAL A 84 0.21 -17.36 -1.64
C VAL A 84 -0.41 -16.33 -2.59
N LEU A 85 -0.84 -16.75 -3.79
CA LEU A 85 -1.49 -15.86 -4.75
C LEU A 85 -2.86 -15.36 -4.27
N VAL A 86 -3.63 -16.17 -3.53
CA VAL A 86 -4.93 -15.76 -2.98
C VAL A 86 -4.80 -14.78 -1.80
N THR A 87 -3.74 -14.89 -1.00
CA THR A 87 -3.50 -13.96 0.14
C THR A 87 -2.99 -12.58 -0.26
N GLY A 88 -2.57 -12.39 -1.51
CA GLY A 88 -1.99 -11.14 -2.00
C GLY A 88 -2.99 -10.10 -2.51
N ALA A 89 -4.27 -10.20 -2.14
CA ALA A 89 -5.26 -9.21 -2.56
C ALA A 89 -4.84 -7.80 -2.11
N PRO A 90 -4.86 -6.78 -2.99
CA PRO A 90 -4.57 -5.42 -2.57
C PRO A 90 -5.56 -5.04 -1.48
N ALA A 91 -5.04 -4.64 -0.31
CA ALA A 91 -5.86 -4.03 0.73
C ALA A 91 -6.53 -2.82 0.08
N GLN A 92 -7.85 -2.91 -0.14
CA GLN A 92 -8.64 -1.74 -0.50
C GLN A 92 -8.47 -0.77 0.67
N ALA A 93 -7.88 0.40 0.39
CA ALA A 93 -7.83 1.46 1.37
C ALA A 93 -9.28 1.83 1.71
N ASP A 94 -9.77 1.28 2.81
CA ASP A 94 -11.13 1.53 3.27
C ASP A 94 -11.18 3.01 3.62
N THR A 95 -11.86 3.78 2.77
CA THR A 95 -11.88 5.23 2.93
C THR A 95 -12.74 5.55 4.13
N GLN A 96 -12.08 5.86 5.25
CA GLN A 96 -12.76 6.13 6.51
C GLN A 96 -13.69 7.33 6.35
N ILE A 97 -14.96 7.15 6.69
CA ILE A 97 -15.96 8.24 6.72
C ILE A 97 -16.00 8.80 8.14
N LEU A 98 -15.66 10.07 8.31
CA LEU A 98 -15.76 10.79 9.56
C LEU A 98 -17.03 11.66 9.57
N ARG A 99 -17.93 11.41 10.52
CA ARG A 99 -19.18 12.16 10.70
C ARG A 99 -18.96 13.30 11.69
N VAL A 100 -19.09 14.54 11.23
CA VAL A 100 -18.76 15.74 12.00
C VAL A 100 -20.02 16.55 12.28
N GLY A 101 -20.26 16.89 13.55
CA GLY A 101 -21.34 17.77 13.94
C GLY A 101 -21.09 19.22 13.52
N VAL A 102 -22.12 19.86 12.94
CA VAL A 102 -22.07 21.28 12.54
C VAL A 102 -23.20 22.02 13.24
N TYR A 103 -22.81 23.04 14.00
CA TYR A 103 -23.70 23.93 14.76
C TYR A 103 -23.34 25.39 14.49
N GLU A 104 -24.19 26.32 14.93
CA GLU A 104 -24.05 27.73 14.61
C GLU A 104 -23.32 28.49 15.74
N ASN A 105 -22.02 28.72 15.55
CA ASN A 105 -21.15 29.51 16.41
C ASN A 105 -20.06 30.20 15.58
N SER A 106 -20.44 31.20 14.80
CA SER A 106 -19.49 31.97 13.98
C SER A 106 -18.51 32.74 14.88
N PRO A 107 -17.20 32.80 14.55
CA PRO A 107 -16.55 32.29 13.34
C PRO A 107 -15.99 30.87 13.46
N LYS A 108 -16.28 30.15 14.55
CA LYS A 108 -15.69 28.85 14.85
C LYS A 108 -16.21 27.74 13.93
N VAL A 109 -17.53 27.58 13.90
CA VAL A 109 -18.28 26.64 13.07
C VAL A 109 -19.60 27.31 12.74
N PHE A 110 -20.00 27.35 11.47
CA PHE A 110 -21.27 27.91 11.04
C PHE A 110 -21.64 27.41 9.65
N THR A 111 -22.89 27.64 9.23
CA THR A 111 -23.31 27.38 7.85
C THR A 111 -23.21 28.66 7.01
N ALA A 112 -22.41 28.64 5.95
CA ALA A 112 -22.31 29.76 5.01
C ALA A 112 -23.57 29.90 4.14
N ALA A 113 -23.72 31.04 3.43
CA ALA A 113 -24.90 31.36 2.63
C ALA A 113 -25.28 30.30 1.57
N ALA A 114 -24.31 29.50 1.12
CA ALA A 114 -24.53 28.41 0.17
C ALA A 114 -24.99 27.10 0.82
N GLY A 115 -25.27 27.09 2.14
CA GLY A 115 -25.61 25.88 2.87
C GLY A 115 -24.43 24.92 3.00
N GLN A 116 -23.19 25.44 3.04
CA GLN A 116 -21.98 24.66 3.29
C GLN A 116 -21.43 24.95 4.69
N PRO A 117 -20.91 23.95 5.42
CA PRO A 117 -20.19 24.20 6.67
C PRO A 117 -18.98 25.09 6.42
N ALA A 118 -18.71 25.99 7.34
CA ALA A 118 -17.61 26.95 7.30
C ALA A 118 -17.13 27.29 8.71
N GLY A 119 -15.96 27.92 8.79
CA GLY A 119 -15.35 28.36 10.05
C GLY A 119 -14.02 27.68 10.29
N ILE A 120 -13.24 28.24 11.23
CA ILE A 120 -11.85 27.84 11.42
C ILE A 120 -11.67 26.35 11.74
N PHE A 121 -12.62 25.74 12.47
CA PHE A 121 -12.55 24.31 12.75
C PHE A 121 -12.92 23.44 11.56
N ILE A 122 -13.81 23.93 10.67
CA ILE A 122 -14.12 23.23 9.42
C ILE A 122 -12.88 23.17 8.55
N ASP A 123 -12.18 24.31 8.39
CA ASP A 123 -10.96 24.40 7.57
C ASP A 123 -9.89 23.41 8.05
N VAL A 124 -9.64 23.36 9.37
CA VAL A 124 -8.66 22.45 9.97
C VAL A 124 -9.06 20.98 9.76
N ILE A 125 -10.34 20.64 9.95
CA ILE A 125 -10.83 19.26 9.78
C ILE A 125 -10.74 18.83 8.31
N GLU A 126 -11.05 19.70 7.37
CA GLU A 126 -10.91 19.41 5.93
C GLU A 126 -9.46 19.15 5.55
N ASP A 127 -8.52 19.93 6.07
CA ASP A 127 -7.09 19.72 5.80
C ASP A 127 -6.56 18.41 6.38
N ILE A 128 -6.99 18.04 7.60
CA ILE A 128 -6.67 16.74 8.19
C ILE A 128 -7.29 15.62 7.34
N ALA A 129 -8.56 15.72 6.97
CA ALA A 129 -9.23 14.71 6.17
C ALA A 129 -8.54 14.48 4.82
N ARG A 130 -8.08 15.56 4.18
CA ARG A 130 -7.30 15.47 2.94
C ARG A 130 -5.96 14.75 3.13
N ALA A 131 -5.27 15.02 4.24
CA ALA A 131 -3.98 14.39 4.55
C ALA A 131 -4.12 12.90 4.88
N GLU A 132 -5.18 12.54 5.61
CA GLU A 132 -5.45 11.16 6.05
C GLU A 132 -6.29 10.34 5.05
N GLY A 133 -6.75 10.98 3.96
CA GLY A 133 -7.63 10.34 2.98
C GLY A 133 -9.02 10.00 3.54
N TRP A 134 -9.52 10.77 4.51
CA TRP A 134 -10.86 10.59 5.06
C TRP A 134 -11.93 11.26 4.18
N GLN A 135 -13.11 10.65 4.15
CA GLN A 135 -14.32 11.29 3.64
C GLN A 135 -15.08 11.95 4.78
N LEU A 136 -15.47 13.21 4.60
CA LEU A 136 -16.22 13.94 5.61
C LEU A 136 -17.72 13.88 5.34
N ARG A 137 -18.50 13.63 6.39
CA ARG A 137 -19.96 13.77 6.38
C ARG A 137 -20.39 14.72 7.47
N TYR A 138 -20.90 15.88 7.08
CA TYR A 138 -21.39 16.86 8.03
C TYR A 138 -22.83 16.59 8.45
N VAL A 139 -23.08 16.64 9.75
CA VAL A 139 -24.39 16.44 10.35
C VAL A 139 -24.80 17.72 11.08
N ARG A 140 -25.78 18.43 10.52
CA ARG A 140 -26.27 19.68 11.09
C ARG A 140 -27.15 19.45 12.32
N GLY A 141 -27.09 20.39 13.26
CA GLY A 141 -27.95 20.44 14.43
C GLY A 141 -27.53 21.54 15.40
N SER A 142 -28.24 21.66 16.50
CA SER A 142 -27.79 22.41 17.66
C SER A 142 -26.60 21.71 18.34
N TRP A 143 -25.89 22.44 19.20
CA TRP A 143 -24.78 21.89 19.97
C TRP A 143 -25.22 20.72 20.86
N ALA A 144 -26.38 20.84 21.52
CA ALA A 144 -26.92 19.80 22.40
C ALA A 144 -27.26 18.52 21.61
N GLU A 145 -27.95 18.64 20.47
CA GLU A 145 -28.22 17.49 19.59
C GLU A 145 -26.93 16.84 19.09
N GLY A 146 -25.89 17.65 18.83
CA GLY A 146 -24.56 17.17 18.47
C GLY A 146 -23.96 16.28 19.56
N LEU A 147 -23.97 16.74 20.81
CA LEU A 147 -23.48 15.94 21.94
C LEU A 147 -24.27 14.65 22.15
N GLU A 148 -25.60 14.71 22.11
CA GLU A 148 -26.45 13.51 22.22
C GLU A 148 -26.18 12.50 21.10
N ARG A 149 -25.88 12.97 19.89
CA ARG A 149 -25.49 12.11 18.76
C ARG A 149 -24.08 11.55 18.93
N LEU A 150 -23.16 12.31 19.52
CA LEU A 150 -21.80 11.87 19.80
C LEU A 150 -21.81 10.74 20.83
N GLU A 151 -22.57 10.89 21.92
CA GLU A 151 -22.75 9.85 22.95
C GLU A 151 -23.37 8.56 22.38
N ARG A 152 -24.29 8.69 21.42
CA ARG A 152 -24.92 7.54 20.73
C ARG A 152 -24.07 6.96 19.59
N GLY A 153 -22.91 7.53 19.29
CA GLY A 153 -22.05 7.11 18.17
C GLY A 153 -22.65 7.38 16.77
N GLU A 154 -23.61 8.29 16.67
CA GLU A 154 -24.23 8.72 15.41
C GLU A 154 -23.37 9.74 14.65
N ILE A 155 -22.53 10.48 15.38
CA ILE A 155 -21.41 11.27 14.85
C ILE A 155 -20.12 10.84 15.54
N ASP A 156 -18.99 11.13 14.91
CA ASP A 156 -17.66 10.73 15.38
C ASP A 156 -16.90 11.88 16.03
N LEU A 157 -17.26 13.14 15.68
CA LEU A 157 -16.57 14.33 16.13
C LEU A 157 -17.53 15.50 16.35
N MET A 158 -17.41 16.14 17.51
CA MET A 158 -17.93 17.49 17.75
C MET A 158 -16.76 18.48 17.83
N PRO A 159 -16.72 19.52 16.97
CA PRO A 159 -15.69 20.55 17.06
C PRO A 159 -15.76 21.36 18.37
N ASP A 160 -14.62 21.90 18.81
CA ASP A 160 -14.51 22.85 19.95
C ASP A 160 -15.04 22.33 21.30
N VAL A 161 -15.01 21.01 21.53
CA VAL A 161 -15.30 20.43 22.84
C VAL A 161 -14.07 20.48 23.74
N ALA A 162 -14.22 21.01 24.95
CA ALA A 162 -13.18 21.07 25.96
C ALA A 162 -13.60 20.28 27.20
N LEU A 163 -12.69 19.45 27.72
CA LEU A 163 -12.90 18.80 29.01
C LEU A 163 -12.87 19.87 30.11
N THR A 164 -13.93 19.95 30.90
CA THR A 164 -13.95 20.76 32.12
C THR A 164 -13.77 19.80 33.29
N GLU A 165 -12.90 20.12 34.25
CA GLU A 165 -12.71 19.29 35.44
C GLU A 165 -14.02 19.19 36.23
N THR A 166 -14.45 17.96 36.53
CA THR A 166 -15.56 17.71 37.45
C THR A 166 -15.15 18.21 38.84
N ARG A 167 -15.89 19.20 39.35
CA ARG A 167 -15.74 19.67 40.74
C ARG A 167 -16.41 18.74 41.73
#